data_AF-R7S375-F1
#
_entry.id   AF-R7S375-F1
#
_cell.length_a   1.000
_cell.length_b   1.000
_cell.length_c   1.000
_cell.angle_alpha   90.00
_cell.angle_beta   90.00
_cell.angle_gamma   90.00
#
_symmetry.space_group_name_H-M   'P 1'
#
loop_
_entity.id
_entity.type
_entity.pdbx_description
1 polymer ?
#
loop_
_entity_poly.entity_id
_entity_poly.type
_entity_poly.pdbx_seq_one_letter_code
_entity_poly.pdbx_strand_id
1 'polypeptide(L)'
;MPSFTPLPKPHCFGMDELAEAATARAELAAQEQNGTPAESKPVYIHLAQGLALTTGSALGERCPSKEDCLAAFVAPNSVGLTAGARAWSKHAHRGGSGWWGHPSGPVAKINERALELFHRVMENATWRNLHWLPHQILVYEVRVAAGYGMRFAQDRLSCATGEGEGSASEFAARAWLFRGFLEPQINNGHEIGWRHDL
;
A
#
# COMPACT_ATOMS: atom_id res chain seq x y z
N MET A 1 0.03 30.56 -15.66
CA MET A 1 -0.93 30.15 -14.60
C MET A 1 -0.49 28.80 -14.09
N PRO A 2 -0.37 28.56 -12.77
CA PRO A 2 -0.09 27.22 -12.28
C PRO A 2 -1.25 26.31 -12.70
N SER A 3 -0.94 25.24 -13.44
CA SER A 3 -1.92 24.24 -13.82
C SER A 3 -2.32 23.47 -12.57
N PHE A 4 -3.54 23.68 -12.09
CA PHE A 4 -4.09 22.91 -10.99
C PHE A 4 -4.37 21.48 -11.48
N THR A 5 -3.57 20.52 -11.06
CA THR A 5 -3.86 19.10 -11.31
C THR A 5 -4.84 18.65 -10.23
N PRO A 6 -6.11 18.34 -10.56
CA PRO A 6 -7.05 17.85 -9.56
C PRO A 6 -6.51 16.59 -8.90
N LEU A 7 -6.66 16.50 -7.57
CA LEU A 7 -6.26 15.33 -6.81
C LEU A 7 -6.92 14.08 -7.42
N PRO A 8 -6.16 13.09 -7.90
CA PRO A 8 -6.73 11.94 -8.60
C PRO A 8 -7.64 11.17 -7.65
N LYS A 9 -8.86 10.86 -8.10
CA LYS A 9 -9.79 10.01 -7.36
C LYS A 9 -9.27 8.56 -7.41
N PRO A 10 -8.95 7.94 -6.26
CA PRO A 10 -8.61 6.53 -6.21
C PRO A 10 -9.73 5.67 -6.77
N HIS A 11 -9.36 4.61 -7.50
CA HIS A 11 -10.32 3.64 -8.02
C HIS A 11 -9.71 2.25 -8.05
N CYS A 12 -10.50 1.25 -7.67
CA CYS A 12 -10.13 -0.15 -7.69
C CYS A 12 -11.40 -0.99 -7.75
N PHE A 13 -11.38 -2.07 -8.53
CA PHE A 13 -12.51 -2.98 -8.64
C PHE A 13 -12.94 -3.51 -7.26
N GLY A 14 -14.24 -3.40 -6.97
CA GLY A 14 -14.84 -3.85 -5.71
C GLY A 14 -14.40 -3.05 -4.47
N MET A 15 -13.86 -1.84 -4.64
CA MET A 15 -13.45 -0.97 -3.54
C MET A 15 -13.95 0.46 -3.76
N ASP A 16 -14.58 0.99 -2.72
CA ASP A 16 -15.10 2.35 -2.69
C ASP A 16 -14.55 3.12 -1.51
N GLU A 17 -14.45 4.43 -1.69
CA GLU A 17 -14.16 5.35 -0.60
C GLU A 17 -15.42 5.66 0.23
N LEU A 18 -15.21 6.26 1.39
CA LEU A 18 -16.28 6.89 2.16
C LEU A 18 -16.94 8.02 1.35
N ALA A 19 -18.25 8.20 1.55
CA ALA A 19 -19.05 9.17 0.79
C ALA A 19 -18.51 10.61 0.93
N GLU A 20 -17.93 10.94 2.09
CA GLU A 20 -17.40 12.26 2.38
C GLU A 20 -16.07 12.55 1.65
N ALA A 21 -15.41 11.55 1.08
CA ALA A 21 -14.11 11.69 0.42
C ALA A 21 -14.17 12.64 -0.79
N ALA A 22 -15.26 12.59 -1.56
CA ALA A 22 -15.46 13.46 -2.72
C ALA A 22 -15.60 14.93 -2.30
N THR A 23 -16.41 15.19 -1.27
CA THR A 23 -16.59 16.54 -0.70
C THR A 23 -15.28 17.07 -0.13
N ALA A 24 -14.56 16.27 0.65
CA ALA A 24 -13.30 16.69 1.26
C ALA A 24 -12.21 17.01 0.22
N ARG A 25 -12.15 16.28 -0.91
CA ARG A 25 -11.24 16.64 -2.03
C ARG A 25 -11.64 17.94 -2.71
N ALA A 26 -12.95 18.17 -2.90
CA ALA A 26 -13.44 19.41 -3.51
C ALA A 26 -13.13 20.63 -2.61
N GLU A 27 -13.29 20.50 -1.30
CA GLU A 27 -12.91 21.53 -0.32
C GLU A 27 -11.41 21.83 -0.35
N LEU A 28 -10.57 20.79 -0.31
CA LEU A 28 -9.12 20.93 -0.36
C LEU A 28 -8.67 21.62 -1.67
N ALA A 29 -9.24 21.21 -2.80
CA ALA A 29 -8.97 21.83 -4.09
C ALA A 29 -9.36 23.32 -4.13
N ALA A 30 -10.49 23.69 -3.52
CA ALA A 30 -10.91 25.09 -3.42
C ALA A 30 -10.00 25.92 -2.51
N GLN A 31 -9.49 25.35 -1.41
CA GLN A 31 -8.56 26.02 -0.50
C GLN A 31 -7.21 26.31 -1.18
N GLU A 32 -6.68 25.35 -1.94
CA GLU A 32 -5.44 25.52 -2.71
C GLU A 32 -5.58 26.60 -3.79
N GLN A 33 -6.73 26.66 -4.47
CA GLN A 33 -7.00 27.67 -5.49
C GLN A 33 -7.11 29.09 -4.91
N ASN A 34 -7.70 29.22 -3.72
CA ASN A 34 -7.90 30.52 -3.07
C ASN A 34 -6.65 31.05 -2.35
N GLY A 35 -5.53 30.32 -2.37
CA GLY A 35 -4.30 30.70 -1.68
C GLY A 35 -4.44 30.74 -0.15
N THR A 36 -5.55 30.21 0.38
CA THR A 36 -5.74 30.01 1.81
C THR A 36 -4.88 28.83 2.24
N PRO A 37 -4.06 28.95 3.29
CA PRO A 37 -3.37 27.80 3.85
C PRO A 37 -4.43 26.75 4.16
N ALA A 38 -4.30 25.56 3.55
CA ALA A 38 -5.22 24.48 3.84
C ALA A 38 -5.21 24.27 5.36
N GLU A 39 -6.38 24.39 5.99
CA GLU A 39 -6.51 24.11 7.42
C GLU A 39 -5.91 22.73 7.65
N SER A 40 -4.97 22.58 8.58
CA SER A 40 -4.15 21.36 8.75
C SER A 40 -4.99 20.20 9.34
N LYS A 41 -6.06 19.82 8.65
CA LYS A 41 -6.93 18.71 9.00
C LYS A 41 -6.22 17.41 8.61
N PRO A 42 -6.18 16.41 9.50
CA PRO A 42 -5.61 15.09 9.21
C PRO A 42 -6.15 14.45 7.93
N VAL A 43 -7.42 14.70 7.59
CA VAL A 43 -8.05 14.20 6.35
C VAL A 43 -7.47 14.85 5.08
N TYR A 44 -7.13 16.14 5.11
CA TYR A 44 -6.54 16.81 3.94
C TYR A 44 -5.10 16.34 3.70
N ILE A 45 -4.33 16.12 4.77
CA ILE A 45 -3.00 15.49 4.70
C ILE A 45 -3.09 14.10 4.06
N HIS A 46 -4.11 13.31 4.44
CA HIS A 46 -4.36 11.99 3.87
C HIS A 46 -4.70 12.06 2.37
N LEU A 47 -5.61 12.95 1.98
CA LEU A 47 -6.07 13.10 0.60
C LEU A 47 -5.01 13.71 -0.32
N ALA A 48 -4.19 14.64 0.16
CA ALA A 48 -3.09 15.25 -0.59
C ALA A 48 -2.00 14.23 -0.94
N GLN A 49 -1.83 13.18 -0.13
CA GLN A 49 -0.95 12.04 -0.44
C GLN A 49 -1.55 11.11 -1.53
N GLY A 50 -2.77 11.39 -2.00
CA GLY A 50 -3.49 10.59 -2.99
C GLY A 50 -3.91 9.22 -2.43
N LEU A 51 -4.23 9.18 -1.14
CA LEU A 51 -4.75 8.00 -0.45
C LEU A 51 -6.28 7.96 -0.54
N ALA A 52 -6.81 6.75 -0.57
CA ALA A 52 -8.24 6.47 -0.44
C ALA A 52 -8.69 6.71 1.00
N LEU A 53 -9.81 7.39 1.18
CA LEU A 53 -10.44 7.57 2.47
C LEU A 53 -11.42 6.42 2.71
N THR A 54 -11.12 5.55 3.66
CA THR A 54 -11.92 4.38 4.04
C THR A 54 -12.16 4.34 5.54
N THR A 55 -13.07 3.49 6.00
CA THR A 55 -13.17 3.17 7.43
C THR A 55 -11.81 2.69 7.94
N GLY A 56 -11.34 3.27 9.05
CA GLY A 56 -10.04 2.95 9.65
C GLY A 56 -8.84 3.63 9.02
N SER A 57 -9.02 4.56 8.07
CA SER A 57 -7.90 5.33 7.50
C SER A 57 -7.06 6.01 8.59
N ALA A 58 -5.74 5.93 8.43
CA ALA A 58 -4.78 6.48 9.37
C ALA A 58 -4.56 7.97 9.10
N LEU A 59 -5.57 8.78 9.42
CA LEU A 59 -5.55 10.22 9.13
C LEU A 59 -4.38 10.90 9.86
N GLY A 60 -3.64 11.73 9.13
CA GLY A 60 -2.46 12.44 9.64
C GLY A 60 -1.16 11.64 9.65
N GLU A 61 -1.19 10.33 9.38
CA GLU A 61 0.03 9.55 9.16
C GLU A 61 0.63 9.82 7.77
N ARG A 62 1.94 9.56 7.66
CA ARG A 62 2.64 9.61 6.38
C ARG A 62 2.66 8.23 5.72
N CYS A 63 2.32 8.18 4.44
CA CYS A 63 2.46 6.98 3.64
C CYS A 63 3.94 6.65 3.41
N PRO A 64 4.30 5.37 3.23
CA PRO A 64 5.66 5.01 2.82
C PRO A 64 6.01 5.60 1.45
N SER A 65 7.28 5.91 1.25
CA SER A 65 7.81 6.22 -0.07
C SER A 65 7.90 4.96 -0.96
N LYS A 66 8.11 5.13 -2.27
CA LYS A 66 8.36 3.98 -3.17
C LYS A 66 9.62 3.24 -2.75
N GLU A 67 10.61 3.97 -2.24
CA GLU A 67 11.89 3.49 -1.76
C GLU A 67 11.73 2.66 -0.47
N ASP A 68 10.89 3.09 0.47
CA ASP A 68 10.56 2.32 1.68
C ASP A 68 9.89 0.99 1.32
N CYS A 69 8.92 1.05 0.40
CA CYS A 69 8.26 -0.15 -0.12
C CYS A 69 9.24 -1.07 -0.85
N LEU A 70 10.15 -0.51 -1.66
CA LEU A 70 11.15 -1.28 -2.39
C LEU A 70 12.11 -1.97 -1.43
N ALA A 71 12.63 -1.26 -0.43
CA ALA A 71 13.51 -1.80 0.60
C ALA A 71 12.85 -2.98 1.35
N ALA A 72 11.58 -2.81 1.73
CA ALA A 72 10.80 -3.87 2.36
C ALA A 72 10.59 -5.09 1.45
N PHE A 73 10.38 -4.86 0.15
CA PHE A 73 10.12 -5.89 -0.85
C PHE A 73 11.39 -6.70 -1.20
N VAL A 74 12.55 -6.03 -1.32
CA VAL A 74 13.83 -6.65 -1.68
C VAL A 74 14.61 -7.19 -0.48
N ALA A 75 14.08 -7.04 0.74
CA ALA A 75 14.71 -7.57 1.96
C ALA A 75 15.06 -9.06 1.79
N PRO A 76 16.34 -9.44 1.97
CA PRO A 76 16.78 -10.80 1.72
C PRO A 76 16.30 -11.75 2.82
N ASN A 77 16.24 -13.04 2.49
CA ASN A 77 16.00 -14.09 3.47
C ASN A 77 17.15 -15.12 3.49
N SER A 78 17.04 -16.09 4.40
CA SER A 78 18.05 -17.14 4.62
C SER A 78 18.28 -18.07 3.42
N VAL A 79 17.39 -18.09 2.42
CA VAL A 79 17.50 -18.93 1.21
C VAL A 79 17.82 -18.12 -0.05
N GLY A 80 18.23 -16.85 0.09
CA GLY A 80 18.63 -15.98 -1.02
C GLY A 80 17.48 -15.37 -1.84
N LEU A 81 16.22 -15.71 -1.52
CA LEU A 81 15.06 -15.05 -2.11
C LEU A 81 14.78 -13.71 -1.40
N THR A 82 14.24 -12.74 -2.11
CA THR A 82 13.70 -11.53 -1.47
C THR A 82 12.36 -11.82 -0.79
N ALA A 83 11.92 -10.92 0.10
CA ALA A 83 10.60 -11.01 0.74
C ALA A 83 9.48 -11.08 -0.31
N GLY A 84 9.56 -10.23 -1.33
CA GLY A 84 8.69 -10.21 -2.51
C GLY A 84 8.67 -11.53 -3.27
N ALA A 85 9.86 -12.01 -3.66
CA ALA A 85 10.00 -13.27 -4.41
C ALA A 85 9.45 -14.48 -3.64
N ARG A 86 9.76 -14.57 -2.34
CA ARG A 86 9.24 -15.64 -1.48
C ARG A 86 7.72 -15.61 -1.36
N ALA A 87 7.15 -14.43 -1.19
CA ALA A 87 5.69 -14.29 -1.14
C ALA A 87 5.07 -14.68 -2.48
N TRP A 88 5.69 -14.29 -3.60
CA TRP A 88 5.22 -14.63 -4.94
C TRP A 88 5.25 -16.14 -5.19
N SER A 89 6.32 -16.83 -4.81
CA SER A 89 6.40 -18.31 -4.85
C SER A 89 5.26 -18.99 -4.09
N LYS A 90 4.78 -18.40 -2.99
CA LYS A 90 3.64 -18.94 -2.24
C LYS A 90 2.29 -18.54 -2.82
N HIS A 91 2.23 -17.37 -3.45
CA HIS A 91 1.00 -16.74 -3.93
C HIS A 91 0.60 -17.22 -5.32
N ALA A 92 1.57 -17.49 -6.21
CA ALA A 92 1.35 -17.90 -7.58
C ALA A 92 0.53 -19.20 -7.73
N HIS A 93 0.47 -20.03 -6.69
CA HIS A 93 -0.38 -21.22 -6.65
C HIS A 93 -1.84 -20.95 -6.30
N ARG A 94 -2.19 -19.71 -5.91
CA ARG A 94 -3.52 -19.33 -5.40
C ARG A 94 -4.33 -18.50 -6.39
N GLY A 95 -3.67 -17.77 -7.30
CA GLY A 95 -4.32 -16.95 -8.30
C GLY A 95 -4.77 -17.74 -9.52
N GLY A 96 -6.09 -17.88 -9.72
CA GLY A 96 -6.66 -18.59 -10.87
C GLY A 96 -6.41 -17.88 -12.22
N SER A 97 -6.32 -16.55 -12.22
CA SER A 97 -6.23 -15.76 -13.45
C SER A 97 -4.86 -15.77 -14.14
N GLY A 98 -3.82 -16.28 -13.47
CA GLY A 98 -2.43 -16.21 -13.97
C GLY A 98 -1.83 -14.80 -14.00
N TRP A 99 -2.50 -13.77 -13.44
CA TRP A 99 -2.05 -12.37 -13.50
C TRP A 99 -0.63 -12.16 -12.95
N TRP A 100 -0.31 -12.85 -11.86
CA TRP A 100 1.00 -12.85 -11.20
C TRP A 100 2.04 -13.68 -11.94
N GLY A 101 1.66 -14.50 -12.91
CA GLY A 101 2.53 -15.48 -13.56
C GLY A 101 3.03 -16.58 -12.62
N HIS A 102 4.01 -17.34 -13.09
CA HIS A 102 4.60 -18.46 -12.34
C HIS A 102 6.10 -18.22 -12.04
N PRO A 103 6.53 -18.33 -10.78
CA PRO A 103 7.93 -18.24 -10.41
C PRO A 103 8.65 -19.52 -10.81
N SER A 104 9.56 -19.41 -11.79
CA SER A 104 10.31 -20.54 -12.32
C SER A 104 11.76 -20.16 -12.58
N GLY A 105 12.69 -21.09 -12.36
CA GLY A 105 14.11 -20.93 -12.67
C GLY A 105 14.99 -20.65 -11.44
N PRO A 106 16.25 -20.22 -11.64
CA PRO A 106 17.18 -19.94 -10.55
C PRO A 106 16.70 -18.82 -9.62
N VAL A 107 17.11 -18.85 -8.35
CA VAL A 107 16.74 -17.84 -7.32
C VAL A 107 16.93 -16.40 -7.81
N ALA A 108 18.06 -16.10 -8.47
CA ALA A 108 18.33 -14.79 -9.02
C ALA A 108 17.27 -14.34 -10.06
N LYS A 109 16.83 -15.26 -10.93
CA LYS A 109 15.78 -14.98 -11.93
C LYS A 109 14.40 -14.82 -11.30
N ILE A 110 14.11 -15.56 -10.23
CA ILE A 110 12.86 -15.37 -9.48
C ILE A 110 12.85 -13.99 -8.80
N ASN A 111 13.96 -13.57 -8.21
CA ASN A 111 14.09 -12.24 -7.60
C ASN A 111 13.94 -11.11 -8.63
N GLU A 112 14.58 -11.22 -9.79
CA GLU A 112 14.47 -10.26 -10.91
C GLU A 112 13.01 -10.09 -11.36
N ARG A 113 12.31 -11.19 -11.65
CA ARG A 113 10.90 -11.17 -12.05
C ARG A 113 9.97 -10.67 -10.96
N ALA A 114 10.26 -10.98 -9.69
CA ALA A 114 9.48 -10.44 -8.58
C ALA A 114 9.61 -8.91 -8.51
N LEU A 115 10.80 -8.37 -8.80
CA LEU A 115 11.03 -6.93 -8.85
C LEU A 115 10.25 -6.28 -10.02
N GLU A 116 10.18 -6.93 -11.19
CA GLU A 116 9.34 -6.47 -12.29
C GLU A 116 7.86 -6.38 -11.88
N LEU A 117 7.34 -7.36 -11.11
CA LEU A 117 5.98 -7.31 -10.56
C LEU A 117 5.78 -6.14 -9.60
N PHE A 118 6.77 -5.86 -8.75
CA PHE A 118 6.73 -4.70 -7.87
C PHE A 118 6.58 -3.41 -8.66
N HIS A 119 7.43 -3.20 -9.68
CA HIS A 119 7.36 -2.02 -10.55
C HIS A 119 6.02 -1.92 -11.27
N ARG A 120 5.55 -3.03 -11.84
CA ARG A 120 4.25 -3.11 -12.52
C ARG A 120 3.11 -2.65 -11.62
N VAL A 121 3.05 -3.09 -10.37
CA VAL A 121 2.00 -2.69 -9.43
C VAL A 121 2.17 -1.23 -8.99
N MET A 122 3.38 -0.81 -8.60
CA MET A 122 3.63 0.53 -8.05
C MET A 122 3.40 1.63 -9.10
N GLU A 123 3.73 1.38 -10.36
CA GLU A 123 3.62 2.37 -11.45
C GLU A 123 2.20 2.46 -12.02
N ASN A 124 1.42 1.39 -11.93
CA ASN A 124 0.03 1.35 -12.39
C ASN A 124 -0.96 1.43 -11.22
N ALA A 125 -0.51 1.88 -10.05
CA ALA A 125 -1.33 1.98 -8.86
C ALA A 125 -2.41 3.05 -9.02
N THR A 126 -3.66 2.63 -8.92
CA THR A 126 -4.84 3.52 -8.97
C THR A 126 -5.53 3.63 -7.63
N TRP A 127 -5.13 2.79 -6.67
CA TRP A 127 -5.64 2.79 -5.32
C TRP A 127 -4.51 2.62 -4.32
N ARG A 128 -4.43 3.55 -3.38
CA ARG A 128 -3.50 3.50 -2.25
C ARG A 128 -4.30 3.71 -0.99
N ASN A 129 -4.14 2.86 0.01
CA ASN A 129 -4.85 3.01 1.27
C ASN A 129 -3.89 2.83 2.45
N LEU A 130 -3.96 3.74 3.40
CA LEU A 130 -3.22 3.69 4.65
C LEU A 130 -4.23 3.61 5.79
N HIS A 131 -4.23 2.52 6.54
CA HIS A 131 -5.23 2.26 7.57
C HIS A 131 -4.66 1.51 8.76
N TRP A 132 -5.36 1.60 9.89
CA TRP A 132 -4.99 0.88 11.11
C TRP A 132 -5.68 -0.48 11.18
N LEU A 133 -4.91 -1.49 11.55
CA LEU A 133 -5.43 -2.73 12.12
C LEU A 133 -5.34 -2.67 13.66
N PRO A 134 -6.08 -3.55 14.37
CA PRO A 134 -5.91 -3.70 15.82
C PRO A 134 -4.43 -3.89 16.22
N HIS A 135 -4.10 -3.53 17.46
CA HIS A 135 -2.75 -3.59 18.02
C HIS A 135 -1.73 -2.62 17.38
N GLN A 136 -2.21 -1.46 16.90
CA GLN A 136 -1.33 -0.40 16.37
C GLN A 136 -0.48 -0.86 15.18
N ILE A 137 -1.05 -1.70 14.32
CA ILE A 137 -0.40 -2.12 13.09
C ILE A 137 -0.87 -1.19 11.98
N LEU A 138 0.04 -0.35 11.50
CA LEU A 138 -0.20 0.53 10.37
C LEU A 138 -0.03 -0.28 9.08
N VAL A 139 -1.04 -0.26 8.20
CA VAL A 139 -1.04 -1.02 6.96
C VAL A 139 -1.14 -0.09 5.77
N TYR A 140 -0.26 -0.30 4.80
CA TYR A 140 -0.29 0.34 3.50
C TYR A 140 -0.62 -0.68 2.42
N GLU A 141 -1.69 -0.44 1.68
CA GLU A 141 -2.07 -1.20 0.50
C GLU A 141 -1.92 -0.35 -0.75
N VAL A 142 -1.36 -0.95 -1.79
CA VAL A 142 -1.26 -0.37 -3.13
C VAL A 142 -1.83 -1.37 -4.13
N ARG A 143 -2.80 -0.94 -4.93
CA ARG A 143 -3.53 -1.78 -5.88
C ARG A 143 -3.66 -1.10 -7.23
N VAL A 144 -3.65 -1.92 -8.27
CA VAL A 144 -4.03 -1.52 -9.64
C VAL A 144 -5.55 -1.57 -9.79
N ALA A 145 -6.07 -0.98 -10.86
CA ALA A 145 -7.52 -0.84 -11.07
C ALA A 145 -8.27 -2.19 -11.03
N ALA A 146 -7.64 -3.26 -11.52
CA ALA A 146 -8.21 -4.60 -11.53
C ALA A 146 -8.29 -5.28 -10.15
N GLY A 147 -7.75 -4.68 -9.09
CA GLY A 147 -7.82 -5.21 -7.72
C GLY A 147 -6.55 -5.88 -7.21
N TYR A 148 -5.65 -6.31 -8.10
CA TYR A 148 -4.36 -6.88 -7.73
C TYR A 148 -3.48 -5.84 -7.03
N GLY A 149 -2.69 -6.26 -6.04
CA GLY A 149 -1.85 -5.32 -5.32
C GLY A 149 -0.85 -5.93 -4.35
N MET A 150 -0.33 -5.07 -3.50
CA MET A 150 0.69 -5.36 -2.51
C MET A 150 0.32 -4.72 -1.17
N ARG A 151 0.66 -5.42 -0.08
CA ARG A 151 0.47 -4.95 1.28
C ARG A 151 1.81 -4.84 2.01
N PHE A 152 1.98 -3.72 2.68
CA PHE A 152 3.08 -3.44 3.60
C PHE A 152 2.50 -3.13 4.97
N ALA A 153 3.25 -3.41 6.03
CA ALA A 153 2.84 -3.05 7.38
C ALA A 153 4.01 -2.62 8.24
N GLN A 154 3.69 -1.84 9.25
CA GLN A 154 4.61 -1.31 10.25
C GLN A 154 3.97 -1.50 11.62
N ASP A 155 4.68 -2.15 12.54
CA ASP A 155 4.22 -2.31 13.91
C ASP A 155 4.63 -1.07 14.71
N ARG A 156 3.65 -0.35 15.30
CA ARG A 156 3.90 0.87 16.06
C ARG A 156 3.90 0.65 17.57
N LEU A 157 3.57 -0.55 18.05
CA LEU A 157 3.53 -0.83 19.49
C LEU A 157 4.94 -0.75 20.11
N SER A 158 5.96 -1.19 19.36
CA SER A 158 7.37 -1.19 19.78
C SER A 158 8.02 0.21 19.82
N CYS A 159 7.38 1.22 19.24
CA CYS A 159 7.90 2.58 19.18
C CYS A 159 7.38 3.49 20.30
N ALA A 160 6.30 3.11 20.99
CA ALA A 160 5.63 3.97 21.97
C ALA A 160 6.27 3.95 23.38
N THR A 161 7.24 3.06 23.62
CA THR A 161 7.85 2.86 24.96
C THR A 161 9.26 3.44 25.09
N GLY A 162 9.77 4.17 24.10
CA GLY A 162 11.10 4.79 24.13
C GLY A 162 11.05 6.31 24.15
N GLU A 163 11.06 6.93 25.33
CA GLU A 163 11.50 8.31 25.49
C GLU A 163 13.03 8.32 25.31
N GLY A 164 13.51 8.52 24.08
CA GLY A 164 14.95 8.60 23.84
C GLY A 164 15.26 8.86 22.37
N GLU A 165 16.00 9.94 22.11
CA GLU A 165 16.41 10.39 20.78
C GLU A 165 16.99 9.26 19.91
N GLY A 166 16.27 8.88 18.85
CA GLY A 166 16.81 8.61 17.51
C GLY A 166 17.94 7.59 17.44
N SER A 167 17.77 6.42 18.06
CA SER A 167 18.67 5.29 17.86
C SER A 167 18.42 4.63 16.49
N ALA A 168 19.46 4.05 15.88
CA ALA A 168 19.31 3.19 14.68
C ALA A 168 18.29 2.05 14.90
N SER A 169 18.09 1.62 16.15
CA SER A 169 17.08 0.64 16.55
C SER A 169 15.64 1.17 16.44
N GLU A 170 15.44 2.47 16.61
CA GLU A 170 14.11 3.12 16.54
C GLU A 170 13.71 3.37 15.08
N PHE A 171 14.66 3.74 14.23
CA PHE A 171 14.48 3.79 12.78
C PHE A 171 14.17 2.40 12.20
N ALA A 172 14.84 1.35 12.68
CA ALA A 172 14.53 -0.03 12.31
C ALA A 172 13.14 -0.47 12.81
N ALA A 173 12.70 -0.03 14.00
CA ALA A 173 11.36 -0.28 14.52
C ALA A 173 10.25 0.36 13.66
N ARG A 174 10.59 1.40 12.90
CA ARG A 174 9.72 2.07 11.93
C ARG A 174 9.97 1.60 10.49
N ALA A 175 10.73 0.54 10.25
CA ALA A 175 10.86 0.00 8.90
C ALA A 175 9.54 -0.64 8.43
N TRP A 176 9.19 -0.41 7.17
CA TRP A 176 8.07 -1.10 6.54
C TRP A 176 8.44 -2.55 6.25
N LEU A 177 7.48 -3.46 6.45
CA LEU A 177 7.62 -4.88 6.16
C LEU A 177 6.66 -5.27 5.05
N PHE A 178 7.16 -5.93 4.01
CA PHE A 178 6.30 -6.50 2.98
C PHE A 178 5.52 -7.69 3.55
N ARG A 179 4.19 -7.61 3.49
CA ARG A 179 3.30 -8.64 4.05
C ARG A 179 2.78 -9.60 3.00
N GLY A 180 2.69 -9.19 1.74
CA GLY A 180 2.34 -10.07 0.63
C GLY A 180 1.54 -9.39 -0.47
N PHE A 181 1.14 -10.22 -1.42
CA PHE A 181 0.30 -9.83 -2.55
C PHE A 181 -1.18 -9.88 -2.18
N LEU A 182 -1.97 -9.07 -2.88
CA LEU A 182 -3.40 -8.90 -2.70
C LEU A 182 -4.12 -9.29 -3.98
N GLU A 183 -5.12 -10.15 -3.86
CA GLU A 183 -6.03 -10.48 -4.96
C GLU A 183 -7.18 -9.46 -5.04
N PRO A 184 -7.85 -9.35 -6.20
CA PRO A 184 -9.07 -8.57 -6.34
C PRO A 184 -10.13 -8.95 -5.31
N GLN A 185 -10.92 -7.97 -4.88
CA GLN A 185 -12.01 -8.22 -3.94
C GLN A 185 -13.04 -9.15 -4.59
N ILE A 186 -13.47 -10.15 -3.84
CA ILE A 186 -14.54 -11.07 -4.19
C ILE A 186 -15.43 -11.27 -2.98
N ASN A 187 -16.74 -11.41 -3.24
CA ASN A 187 -17.69 -11.78 -2.20
C ASN A 187 -17.26 -13.12 -1.58
N ASN A 188 -17.24 -13.19 -0.25
CA ASN A 188 -16.77 -14.35 0.51
C ASN A 188 -15.31 -14.75 0.22
N GLY A 189 -14.47 -13.82 -0.26
CA GLY A 189 -13.07 -14.09 -0.58
C GLY A 189 -12.26 -14.70 0.57
N HIS A 190 -12.51 -14.25 1.80
CA HIS A 190 -11.87 -14.83 2.97
C HIS A 190 -12.22 -16.32 3.15
N GLU A 191 -13.48 -16.69 2.92
CA GLU A 191 -13.98 -18.06 3.09
C GLU A 191 -13.39 -19.02 2.04
N ILE A 192 -13.15 -18.53 0.82
CA ILE A 192 -12.59 -19.33 -0.28
C ILE A 192 -11.07 -19.14 -0.44
N GLY A 193 -10.42 -18.44 0.48
CA GLY A 193 -8.97 -18.20 0.48
C GLY A 193 -8.49 -17.35 -0.71
N TRP A 194 -9.32 -16.45 -1.21
CA TRP A 194 -9.07 -15.54 -2.32
C TRP A 194 -8.79 -16.24 -3.66
N ARG A 195 -9.34 -17.44 -3.83
CA ARG A 195 -9.27 -18.18 -5.09
C ARG A 195 -10.36 -17.66 -6.03
N HIS A 196 -9.95 -17.05 -7.13
CA HIS A 196 -10.87 -16.74 -8.22
C HIS A 196 -11.10 -18.04 -9.00
N ASP A 197 -12.36 -18.48 -9.09
CA ASP A 197 -12.72 -19.63 -9.94
C ASP A 197 -12.30 -19.35 -11.38
N LEU A 198 -11.72 -20.38 -12.02
CA LEU A 198 -11.30 -20.38 -13.43
C LEU A 198 -12.51 -20.34 -14.37
#